data_AF-A5P9C5-F1
#
_entry.id   AF-A5P9C5-F1
#
_cell.length_a   1.000
_cell.length_b   1.000
_cell.length_c   1.000
_cell.angle_alpha   90.00
_cell.angle_beta   90.00
_cell.angle_gamma   90.00
#
_symmetry.space_group_name_H-M   'P 1'
#
loop_
_entity.id
_entity.type
_entity.pdbx_description
1 polymer ?
#
loop_
_entity_poly.entity_id
_entity_poly.type
_entity_poly.pdbx_seq_one_letter_code
_entity_poly.pdbx_strand_id
1 'polypeptide(L)'
;MSSLEAEFDQAMMDVYRRAKDEAGYNATVFLQMLMKKRGIETAKTLINSSAASDGYTALYMRGRLDLTVEALVIEDERWHSLFTTEELTRARKRLKDYRYEPGH
;
A
#
# COMPACT_ATOMS: atom_id res chain seq x y z
N MET A 1 -7.28 3.66 -23.37
CA MET A 1 -6.41 2.60 -22.85
C MET A 1 -5.70 3.18 -21.64
N SER A 2 -6.08 2.76 -20.43
CA SER A 2 -5.33 3.16 -19.24
C SER A 2 -4.10 2.25 -19.13
N SER A 3 -2.94 2.79 -18.76
CA SER A 3 -1.80 1.94 -18.43
C SER A 3 -2.04 1.30 -17.06
N LEU A 4 -1.48 0.11 -16.84
CA LEU A 4 -1.50 -0.56 -15.54
C LEU A 4 -0.97 0.36 -14.42
N GLU A 5 -0.01 1.23 -14.74
CA GLU A 5 0.51 2.26 -13.83
C GLU A 5 -0.53 3.30 -13.44
N ALA A 6 -1.35 3.77 -14.39
CA ALA A 6 -2.41 4.72 -14.11
C ALA A 6 -3.55 4.10 -13.28
N GLU A 7 -3.85 2.81 -13.51
CA GLU A 7 -4.79 2.08 -12.66
C GLU A 7 -4.24 1.89 -11.24
N PHE A 8 -2.94 1.63 -11.10
CA PHE A 8 -2.28 1.55 -9.80
C PHE A 8 -2.27 2.89 -9.06
N ASP A 9 -2.00 4.00 -9.76
CA ASP A 9 -2.10 5.36 -9.20
C ASP A 9 -3.49 5.63 -8.61
N GLN A 10 -4.53 5.22 -9.34
CA GLN A 10 -5.92 5.36 -8.89
C GLN A 10 -6.21 4.48 -7.66
N ALA A 11 -5.75 3.22 -7.67
CA ALA A 11 -5.91 2.31 -6.54
C ALA A 11 -5.23 2.84 -5.26
N MET A 12 -4.05 3.46 -5.40
CA MET A 12 -3.34 4.09 -4.28
C MET A 12 -4.11 5.30 -3.70
N MET A 13 -4.76 6.10 -4.56
CA MET A 13 -5.64 7.18 -4.12
C MET A 13 -6.90 6.65 -3.44
N ASP A 14 -7.47 5.54 -3.93
CA ASP A 14 -8.61 4.90 -3.31
C ASP A 14 -8.28 4.33 -1.93
N VAL A 15 -7.11 3.73 -1.74
CA VAL A 15 -6.60 3.33 -0.42
C VAL A 15 -6.52 4.52 0.53
N TYR A 16 -5.97 5.66 0.10
CA TYR A 16 -5.95 6.88 0.91
C TYR A 16 -7.36 7.34 1.32
N ARG A 17 -8.29 7.38 0.36
CA ARG A 17 -9.68 7.79 0.59
C ARG A 17 -10.37 6.85 1.59
N ARG A 18 -10.25 5.54 1.41
CA ARG A 18 -10.81 4.54 2.31
C ARG A 18 -10.18 4.60 3.70
N ALA A 19 -8.87 4.86 3.81
CA ALA A 19 -8.21 5.02 5.10
C ALA A 19 -8.77 6.21 5.87
N LYS A 20 -9.06 7.30 5.17
CA LYS A 20 -9.69 8.49 5.77
C LYS A 20 -11.14 8.22 6.16
N ASP A 21 -11.95 7.68 5.23
CA ASP A 21 -13.40 7.60 5.39
C ASP A 21 -13.82 6.41 6.27
N GLU A 22 -13.15 5.26 6.13
CA GLU A 22 -13.52 4.02 6.82
C GLU A 22 -12.69 3.75 8.09
N ALA A 23 -11.46 4.27 8.17
CA ALA A 23 -10.57 4.07 9.32
C ALA A 23 -10.32 5.35 10.14
N GLY A 24 -10.87 6.50 9.70
CA GLY A 24 -10.65 7.80 10.35
C GLY A 24 -9.18 8.23 10.38
N TYR A 25 -8.35 7.71 9.46
CA TYR A 25 -6.92 7.99 9.40
C TYR A 25 -6.58 8.92 8.24
N ASN A 26 -6.26 10.19 8.54
CA ASN A 26 -5.86 11.17 7.54
C ASN A 26 -4.35 11.15 7.29
N ALA A 27 -3.90 10.32 6.34
CA ALA A 27 -2.49 10.14 5.99
C ALA A 27 -1.94 11.29 5.13
N THR A 28 -1.73 12.47 5.70
CA THR A 28 -1.28 13.67 4.96
C THR A 28 0.08 13.48 4.27
N VAL A 29 1.03 12.80 4.93
CA VAL A 29 2.35 12.48 4.35
C VAL A 29 2.20 11.53 3.15
N PHE A 30 1.34 10.52 3.26
CA PHE A 30 1.07 9.60 2.15
C PHE A 30 0.46 10.33 0.95
N LEU A 31 -0.52 11.21 1.19
CA LEU A 31 -1.11 12.03 0.13
C LEU A 31 -0.06 12.93 -0.55
N GLN A 32 0.84 13.54 0.21
CA GLN A 32 1.95 14.32 -0.36
C GLN A 32 2.89 13.47 -1.22
N MET A 33 3.19 12.24 -0.80
CA MET A 33 3.97 11.31 -1.61
C MET A 33 3.25 10.97 -2.92
N LEU A 34 1.94 10.69 -2.89
CA LEU A 34 1.17 10.42 -4.10
C LEU A 34 1.16 11.60 -5.07
N MET A 35 1.02 12.82 -4.57
CA MET A 35 1.05 14.02 -5.42
C MET A 35 2.43 14.26 -6.05
N LYS A 36 3.52 13.92 -5.34
CA LYS A 36 4.90 14.19 -5.79
C LYS A 36 5.50 13.08 -6.64
N LYS A 37 5.29 11.82 -6.24
CA LYS A 37 5.97 10.63 -6.75
C LYS A 37 5.03 9.66 -7.48
N ARG A 38 3.72 9.93 -7.49
CA ARG A 38 2.71 9.01 -8.01
C ARG A 38 2.68 7.69 -7.23
N GLY A 39 1.84 6.75 -7.63
CA GLY A 39 1.55 5.52 -6.91
C GLY A 39 2.73 4.55 -6.87
N ILE A 40 3.33 4.23 -8.02
CA ILE A 40 4.38 3.20 -8.10
C ILE A 40 5.62 3.58 -7.28
N GLU A 41 6.18 4.78 -7.48
CA GLU A 41 7.38 5.17 -6.73
C GLU A 41 7.08 5.33 -5.23
N THR A 42 5.87 5.77 -4.85
CA THR A 42 5.43 5.81 -3.45
C THR A 42 5.41 4.40 -2.86
N ALA A 43 4.81 3.45 -3.57
CA ALA A 43 4.72 2.07 -3.12
C ALA A 43 6.11 1.44 -2.95
N LYS A 44 6.97 1.58 -3.97
CA LYS A 44 8.36 1.10 -3.91
C LYS A 44 9.15 1.74 -2.78
N THR A 45 8.96 3.04 -2.53
CA THR A 45 9.60 3.73 -1.38
C THR A 45 9.19 3.08 -0.06
N LEU A 46 7.90 2.79 0.13
CA LEU A 46 7.36 2.27 1.39
C LEU A 46 7.71 0.78 1.62
N ILE A 47 7.65 -0.03 0.55
CA ILE A 47 7.99 -1.46 0.59
C ILE A 47 9.50 -1.66 0.84
N ASN A 48 10.35 -0.84 0.22
CA ASN A 48 11.80 -0.95 0.36
C ASN A 48 12.35 -0.29 1.64
N SER A 49 11.53 0.47 2.38
CA SER A 49 11.87 0.95 3.72
C SER A 49 12.21 -0.21 4.65
N SER A 50 13.25 -0.04 5.48
CA SER A 50 13.65 -1.05 6.47
C SER A 50 12.63 -1.24 7.58
N ALA A 51 11.86 -0.21 7.90
CA ALA A 51 10.79 -0.22 8.90
C ALA A 51 9.42 0.05 8.26
N ALA A 52 8.38 -0.45 8.91
CA ALA A 52 7.00 -0.07 8.60
C ALA A 52 6.83 1.44 8.78
N SER A 53 6.07 2.07 7.89
CA SER A 53 5.76 3.50 8.01
C SER A 53 4.84 3.76 9.19
N ASP A 54 4.82 4.99 9.69
CA ASP A 54 3.86 5.39 10.72
C ASP A 54 2.42 5.19 10.25
N GLY A 55 2.14 5.39 8.96
CA GLY A 55 0.83 5.12 8.37
C GLY A 55 0.45 3.63 8.39
N TYR A 56 1.41 2.75 8.12
CA TYR A 56 1.20 1.31 8.24
C TYR A 56 0.84 0.92 9.68
N THR A 57 1.61 1.41 10.66
CA THR A 57 1.37 1.16 12.09
C THR A 57 0.02 1.73 12.54
N ALA A 58 -0.34 2.93 12.08
CA ALA A 58 -1.61 3.56 12.41
C ALA A 58 -2.82 2.77 11.87
N LEU A 59 -2.70 2.20 10.68
CA LEU A 59 -3.73 1.34 10.08
C LEU A 59 -3.80 -0.04 10.75
N TYR A 60 -2.66 -0.61 11.13
CA TYR A 60 -2.62 -1.82 11.94
C TYR A 60 -3.37 -1.67 13.27
N MET A 61 -3.12 -0.58 14.00
CA MET A 61 -3.83 -0.30 15.27
C MET A 61 -5.34 -0.13 15.09
N ARG A 62 -5.80 0.12 13.86
CA ARG A 62 -7.22 0.25 13.50
C ARG A 62 -7.81 -1.04 12.94
N GLY A 63 -7.02 -2.10 12.82
CA GLY A 63 -7.44 -3.36 12.18
C GLY A 63 -7.68 -3.21 10.67
N ARG A 64 -7.07 -2.21 10.02
CA ARG A 64 -7.28 -1.86 8.61
C ARG A 64 -6.02 -2.03 7.76
N LEU A 65 -5.32 -3.15 7.96
CA LEU A 65 -4.15 -3.48 7.16
C LEU A 65 -4.49 -3.71 5.68
N ASP A 66 -5.74 -4.03 5.36
CA ASP A 66 -6.29 -4.07 3.99
C ASP A 66 -6.14 -2.73 3.26
N LEU A 67 -6.01 -1.62 4.00
CA LEU A 67 -5.80 -0.28 3.46
C LEU A 67 -4.33 0.14 3.44
N THR A 68 -3.41 -0.83 3.40
CA THR A 68 -1.98 -0.56 3.24
C THR A 68 -1.53 -0.81 1.81
N VAL A 69 -0.37 -0.23 1.46
CA VAL A 69 0.27 -0.46 0.16
C VAL A 69 0.62 -1.94 0.00
N GLU A 70 1.13 -2.54 1.07
CA GLU A 70 1.52 -3.94 1.08
C GLU A 70 0.33 -4.85 0.81
N ALA A 71 -0.83 -4.61 1.45
CA ALA A 71 -2.04 -5.36 1.18
C ALA A 71 -2.53 -5.14 -0.25
N LEU A 72 -2.61 -3.89 -0.72
CA LEU A 72 -3.03 -3.57 -2.08
C LEU A 72 -2.21 -4.34 -3.13
N VAL A 73 -0.88 -4.35 -2.98
CA VAL A 73 0.01 -5.02 -3.93
C VAL A 73 -0.11 -6.54 -3.84
N ILE A 74 -0.29 -7.11 -2.64
CA ILE A 74 -0.30 -8.57 -2.47
C ILE A 74 -1.65 -9.20 -2.80
N GLU A 75 -2.76 -8.53 -2.51
CA GLU A 75 -4.11 -9.06 -2.72
C GLU A 75 -4.52 -9.09 -4.19
N ASP A 76 -3.95 -8.22 -5.02
CA ASP A 76 -4.31 -8.15 -6.44
C ASP A 76 -3.09 -8.44 -7.32
N GLU A 77 -3.11 -9.65 -7.91
CA GLU A 77 -2.05 -10.17 -8.76
C GLU A 77 -1.76 -9.30 -9.99
N ARG A 78 -2.73 -8.48 -10.41
CA ARG A 78 -2.55 -7.56 -11.55
C ARG A 78 -1.43 -6.55 -11.31
N TRP A 79 -1.13 -6.23 -10.05
CA TRP A 79 -0.05 -5.30 -9.71
C TRP A 79 1.31 -5.98 -9.66
N HIS A 80 1.39 -7.31 -9.56
CA HIS A 80 2.65 -8.00 -9.28
C HIS A 80 3.70 -7.76 -10.36
N SER A 81 3.29 -7.55 -11.62
CA SER A 81 4.21 -7.20 -12.72
C SER A 81 4.87 -5.82 -12.60
N LEU A 82 4.36 -4.94 -11.74
CA LEU A 82 4.95 -3.60 -11.48
C LEU A 82 6.11 -3.64 -10.47
N PHE A 83 6.25 -4.75 -9.75
CA PHE A 83 7.19 -4.93 -8.64
C PHE A 83 8.14 -6.09 -8.88
N THR A 84 9.29 -6.08 -8.22
CA THR A 84 10.20 -7.23 -8.25
C THR A 84 9.74 -8.31 -7.27
N THR A 85 10.21 -9.55 -7.48
CA THR A 85 9.94 -10.67 -6.56
C THR A 85 10.39 -10.36 -5.13
N GLU A 86 11.49 -9.63 -4.97
CA GLU A 86 12.00 -9.20 -3.66
C GLU A 86 11.06 -8.18 -3.00
N GLU A 87 10.51 -7.24 -3.76
CA GLU A 87 9.53 -6.25 -3.27
C GLU A 87 8.25 -6.95 -2.81
N LEU A 88 7.72 -7.87 -3.61
CA LEU A 88 6.56 -8.69 -3.24
C LEU A 88 6.83 -9.53 -2.00
N THR A 89 8.02 -10.13 -1.90
CA THR A 89 8.42 -10.91 -0.73
C THR A 89 8.50 -10.05 0.53
N ARG A 90 9.02 -8.82 0.44
CA ARG A 90 9.06 -7.85 1.55
C ARG A 90 7.65 -7.45 1.99
N ALA A 91 6.77 -7.13 1.04
CA ALA A 91 5.37 -6.79 1.33
C ALA A 91 4.64 -7.95 2.03
N ARG A 92 4.73 -9.18 1.50
CA ARG A 92 4.17 -10.39 2.13
C ARG A 92 4.71 -10.63 3.53
N LYS A 93 6.04 -10.52 3.69
CA LYS A 93 6.67 -10.71 4.99
C LYS A 93 6.16 -9.69 6.01
N ARG A 94 6.06 -8.42 5.63
CA ARG A 94 5.56 -7.36 6.51
C ARG A 94 4.12 -7.60 6.94
N LEU A 95 3.23 -7.99 6.02
CA LEU A 95 1.85 -8.37 6.37
C LEU A 95 1.83 -9.54 7.36
N LYS A 96 2.62 -10.58 7.11
CA LYS A 96 2.74 -11.75 7.99
C LYS A 96 3.28 -11.41 9.37
N ASP A 97 4.28 -10.53 9.47
CA ASP A 97 4.86 -10.07 10.75
C ASP A 97 3.81 -9.39 11.64
N TYR A 98 2.79 -8.78 11.02
CA TYR A 98 1.64 -8.16 11.70
C TYR A 98 0.39 -9.06 11.73
N ARG A 99 0.54 -10.36 11.45
CA ARG A 99 -0.53 -11.38 11.45
C ARG A 99 -1.69 -11.06 10.50
N TYR A 100 -1.40 -10.39 9.40
CA TYR A 100 -2.36 -10.19 8.31
C TYR A 100 -2.32 -11.37 7.35
N GLU A 101 -3.51 -11.90 7.04
CA GLU A 101 -3.71 -12.93 6.02
C GLU A 101 -4.44 -12.30 4.84
N PRO A 102 -3.78 -12.12 3.68
CA PRO A 102 -4.43 -11.62 2.48
C PRO A 102 -5.59 -12.54 2.09
N GLY A 103 -6.76 -11.95 1.85
CA GLY A 103 -7.93 -12.70 1.37
C GLY A 103 -7.64 -13.30 0.00
N HIS A 104 -7.84 -14.61 -0.13
CA HIS A 104 -7.83 -15.33 -1.42
C HIS A 104 -8.98 -14.90 -2.33
#